data_AF-M9LBK7-F1
#
_entry.id   AF-M9LBK7-F1
#
_cell.length_a   1.000
_cell.length_b   1.000
_cell.length_c   1.000
_cell.angle_alpha   90.00
_cell.angle_beta   90.00
_cell.angle_gamma   90.00
#
_symmetry.space_group_name_H-M   'P 1'
#
loop_
_entity.id
_entity.type
_entity.pdbx_description
1 polymer ?
#
loop_
_entity_poly.entity_id
_entity_poly.type
_entity_poly.pdbx_seq_one_letter_code
_entity_poly.pdbx_strand_id
1 'polypeptide(L)'
;MGGDEFLFMVPCSDQRELRSIRSGTMNKLGLTAEQTSVPFAVSYGCAVYPEEGTLLSDIVEMADRHMMQIKRSKLRCGSQDTAKVQPSLQ
;
A
#
# COMPACT_ATOMS: atom_id res chain seq x y z
N MET A 1 11.56 6.72 6.84
CA MET A 1 11.25 7.79 5.88
C MET A 1 12.53 8.21 5.18
N GLY A 2 12.95 7.43 4.18
CA GLY A 2 14.08 7.79 3.33
C GLY A 2 13.92 7.14 1.96
N GLY A 3 14.31 7.85 0.89
CA GLY A 3 14.17 7.37 -0.48
C GLY A 3 12.74 7.51 -1.01
N ASP A 4 12.02 6.38 -1.06
CA ASP A 4 10.70 6.21 -1.68
C ASP A 4 9.55 6.05 -0.66
N GLU A 5 9.83 6.30 0.62
CA GLU A 5 8.84 6.21 1.71
C GLU A 5 8.17 7.56 1.98
N PHE A 6 6.84 7.56 2.03
CA PHE A 6 6.02 8.75 2.29
C PHE A 6 5.01 8.49 3.41
N LEU A 7 4.73 9.52 4.21
CA LEU A 7 3.72 9.51 5.27
C LEU A 7 2.63 10.54 4.97
N PHE A 8 1.37 10.14 5.17
CA PHE A 8 0.22 11.03 5.11
C PHE A 8 -0.53 10.98 6.44
N MET A 9 -0.73 12.13 7.06
CA MET A 9 -1.61 12.29 8.22
C MET A 9 -2.86 13.03 7.78
N VAL A 10 -4.03 12.45 8.04
CA VAL A 10 -5.30 13.04 7.61
C VAL A 10 -6.24 13.15 8.82
N PRO A 11 -6.65 14.38 9.20
CA PRO A 11 -7.68 14.54 10.21
C PRO A 11 -9.00 14.00 9.68
N CYS A 12 -9.67 13.17 10.47
CA CYS A 12 -10.98 12.62 10.15
C CYS A 12 -11.90 12.90 11.35
N SER A 13 -13.10 13.41 11.07
CA SER A 13 -14.08 13.76 12.10
C SER A 13 -14.88 12.54 12.54
N ASP A 14 -15.07 11.58 11.64
CA ASP A 14 -15.81 10.36 11.90
C ASP A 14 -15.35 9.16 11.04
N GLN A 15 -15.93 8.00 11.34
CA GLN A 15 -15.65 6.74 10.66
C GLN A 15 -16.09 6.72 9.19
N ARG A 16 -17.04 7.57 8.78
CA ARG A 16 -17.48 7.69 7.38
C ARG A 16 -16.44 8.45 6.57
N GLU A 17 -15.94 9.57 7.08
CA GLU A 17 -14.84 10.33 6.48
C GLU A 17 -13.59 9.46 6.36
N LEU A 18 -13.23 8.72 7.42
CA LEU A 18 -12.10 7.80 7.37
C LEU A 18 -12.22 6.79 6.22
N ARG A 19 -13.39 6.14 6.07
CA ARG A 19 -13.63 5.20 4.97
C ARG A 19 -13.56 5.87 3.60
N SER A 20 -14.10 7.09 3.48
CA SER A 20 -14.09 7.87 2.24
C SER A 20 -12.66 8.25 1.83
N ILE A 21 -11.88 8.80 2.77
CA ILE A 21 -10.48 9.17 2.56
C ILE A 21 -9.65 7.94 2.22
N ARG A 22 -9.82 6.84 2.97
CA ARG A 22 -9.13 5.58 2.69
C ARG A 22 -9.44 5.09 1.28
N SER A 23 -10.71 4.94 0.91
CA SER A 23 -11.08 4.46 -0.42
C SER A 23 -10.62 5.39 -1.53
N GLY A 24 -10.77 6.71 -1.35
CA GLY A 24 -10.43 7.72 -2.34
C GLY A 24 -8.92 7.81 -2.60
N THR A 25 -8.11 7.81 -1.54
CA THR A 25 -6.65 7.83 -1.66
C THR A 25 -6.13 6.57 -2.35
N MET A 26 -6.66 5.40 -2.01
CA MET A 26 -6.19 4.15 -2.61
C MET A 26 -6.56 4.02 -4.08
N ASN A 27 -7.76 4.46 -4.46
CA ASN A 27 -8.15 4.50 -5.86
C ASN A 27 -7.26 5.47 -6.65
N LYS A 28 -7.04 6.70 -6.14
CA LYS A 28 -6.18 7.69 -6.80
C LYS A 28 -4.74 7.23 -6.94
N LEU A 29 -4.17 6.60 -5.91
CA LEU A 29 -2.80 6.08 -5.96
C LEU A 29 -2.67 4.96 -7.00
N GLY A 30 -3.64 4.04 -7.07
CA GLY A 30 -3.67 2.98 -8.08
C GLY A 30 -3.72 3.55 -9.51
N LEU A 31 -4.70 4.43 -9.76
CA LEU A 31 -4.86 5.07 -11.07
C LEU A 31 -3.62 5.89 -11.47
N THR A 32 -3.04 6.62 -10.53
CA THR A 32 -1.85 7.44 -10.80
C THR A 32 -0.66 6.56 -11.16
N ALA A 33 -0.47 5.45 -10.45
CA ALA A 33 0.64 4.54 -10.68
C ALA A 33 0.56 3.79 -12.03
N GLU A 34 -0.65 3.64 -12.58
CA GLU A 34 -0.90 3.06 -13.91
C GLU A 34 -0.79 4.10 -15.04
N GLN A 35 -1.10 5.37 -14.77
CA GLN A 35 -1.12 6.45 -15.77
C GLN A 35 0.23 7.13 -15.99
N THR A 36 1.26 6.82 -15.21
CA THR A 36 2.61 7.36 -15.41
C THR A 36 3.32 6.70 -16.59
N SER A 37 4.25 7.44 -17.22
CA SER A 37 5.06 6.96 -18.35
C SER A 37 5.91 5.72 -18.02
N VAL A 38 6.23 5.56 -16.73
CA VAL A 38 6.81 4.34 -16.17
C VAL A 38 5.81 3.80 -15.15
N PRO A 39 5.17 2.64 -15.39
CA PRO A 39 4.30 2.02 -14.42
C PRO A 39 5.07 1.65 -13.16
N PHE A 40 4.49 1.92 -11.99
CA PHE A 40 5.06 1.50 -10.72
C PHE A 40 3.97 0.92 -9.82
N ALA A 41 4.38 0.24 -8.75
CA ALA A 41 3.46 -0.31 -7.77
C ALA A 41 3.71 0.35 -6.42
N VAL A 42 2.63 0.81 -5.78
CA VAL A 42 2.68 1.35 -4.42
C VAL A 42 2.19 0.30 -3.43
N SER A 43 2.87 0.20 -2.30
CA SER A 43 2.37 -0.47 -1.10
C SER A 43 2.12 0.58 -0.05
N TYR A 44 1.01 0.47 0.66
CA TYR A 44 0.62 1.42 1.69
C TYR A 44 0.10 0.64 2.90
N GLY A 45 0.22 1.26 4.07
CA GLY A 45 -0.45 0.83 5.28
C GLY A 45 -1.13 2.02 5.91
N CYS A 46 -2.16 1.76 6.71
CA CYS A 46 -2.95 2.80 7.37
C CYS A 46 -3.15 2.38 8.83
N ALA A 47 -3.08 3.36 9.73
CA ALA A 47 -3.40 3.20 11.13
C ALA A 47 -4.29 4.37 11.58
N VAL A 48 -5.20 4.10 12.52
CA VAL A 48 -6.19 5.07 13.01
C VAL A 48 -5.91 5.40 14.46
N TYR A 49 -5.78 6.70 14.74
CA TYR A 49 -5.73 7.22 16.10
C TYR A 49 -7.14 7.56 16.59
N PRO A 50 -7.51 7.22 17.84
CA PRO A 50 -6.70 6.55 18.86
C PRO A 50 -6.85 5.01 18.89
N GLU A 51 -7.57 4.42 17.94
CA GLU A 51 -7.96 2.99 17.99
C GLU A 51 -6.77 2.02 17.95
N GLU A 52 -5.69 2.39 17.25
CA GLU A 52 -4.51 1.54 17.05
C GLU A 52 -3.28 2.01 17.85
N GLY A 53 -3.50 2.94 18.78
CA GLY A 53 -2.45 3.48 19.64
C GLY A 53 -2.72 4.94 20.00
N THR A 54 -2.16 5.35 21.14
CA THR A 54 -2.31 6.72 21.63
C THR A 54 -1.04 7.54 21.43
N LEU A 55 0.09 6.90 21.13
CA LEU A 55 1.34 7.57 20.81
C LEU A 55 1.53 7.62 19.30
N LEU A 56 2.16 8.68 18.81
CA LEU A 56 2.51 8.80 17.39
C LEU A 56 3.39 7.62 16.93
N SER A 57 4.28 7.14 17.79
CA SER A 57 5.12 5.96 17.52
C SER A 57 4.28 4.72 17.20
N ASP A 58 3.21 4.50 17.97
CA ASP A 58 2.35 3.32 17.82
C ASP A 58 1.62 3.37 16.46
N ILE A 59 1.10 4.55 16.11
CA ILE A 59 0.40 4.77 14.83
C ILE A 59 1.35 4.57 13.65
N VAL A 60 2.56 5.11 13.72
CA VAL A 60 3.56 4.95 12.65
C VAL A 60 3.99 3.49 12.53
N GLU A 61 4.27 2.80 13.65
CA GLU A 61 4.66 1.39 13.64
C GLU A 61 3.54 0.50 13.09
N MET A 62 2.28 0.78 13.47
CA MET A 62 1.12 0.04 12.97
C MET A 62 0.91 0.24 11.47
N ALA A 63 1.03 1.48 10.99
CA ALA A 63 0.94 1.77 9.55
C ALA A 63 2.06 1.06 8.77
N ASP A 64 3.30 1.08 9.26
CA ASP A 64 4.42 0.36 8.63
C ASP A 64 4.20 -1.16 8.60
N ARG A 65 3.72 -1.72 9.73
CA ARG A 65 3.41 -3.15 9.83
C ARG A 65 2.35 -3.57 8.81
N HIS A 66 1.29 -2.79 8.65
CA HIS A 66 0.25 -3.04 7.64
C HIS A 66 0.80 -2.96 6.21
N MET A 67 1.63 -1.95 5.91
CA MET A 67 2.29 -1.84 4.61
C MET A 67 3.15 -3.08 4.33
N MET A 68 3.95 -3.51 5.31
CA MET A 68 4.84 -4.66 5.19
C MET A 68 4.08 -5.97 4.99
N GLN A 69 2.92 -6.15 5.63
CA GLN A 69 2.06 -7.31 5.39
C GLN A 69 1.58 -7.36 3.93
N ILE A 70 1.16 -6.22 3.37
CA ILE A 70 0.75 -6.10 1.97
C ILE A 70 1.93 -6.34 1.01
N LYS A 71 3.09 -5.76 1.31
CA LYS A 71 4.30 -5.96 0.50
C LYS A 71 4.70 -7.44 0.46
N ARG A 72 4.64 -8.13 1.61
CA ARG A 72 4.92 -9.57 1.73
C ARG A 72 3.89 -10.44 1.02
N SER A 73 2.61 -10.09 1.05
CA SER A 73 1.58 -10.86 0.33
C SER A 73 1.73 -10.75 -1.19
N LYS A 74 2.07 -9.56 -1.71
CA LYS A 74 2.36 -9.35 -3.13
C LYS A 74 3.60 -10.11 -3.60
N LEU A 75 4.66 -10.15 -2.79
CA LEU A 75 5.87 -10.94 -3.10
C LEU A 75 5.58 -12.45 -3.18
N ARG A 76 4.69 -12.97 -2.33
CA ARG A 76 4.27 -14.39 -2.36
C ARG A 76 3.45 -14.76 -3.60
N CYS A 77 2.74 -13.80 -4.20
CA CYS A 77 1.95 -14.02 -5.41
C CYS A 77 2.79 -13.97 -6.70
N GLY A 78 3.99 -13.37 -6.67
CA GLY A 78 4.88 -13.23 -7.84
C GLY A 78 5.81 -14.42 -8.11
N SER A 79 5.72 -15.52 -7.34
CA SER A 79 6.64 -16.67 -7.46
C SER A 79 6.09 -17.89 -8.23
N GLN A 80 4.96 -17.77 -8.96
CA GLN A 80 4.39 -18.90 -9.71
C GLN A 80 4.16 -18.69 -11.22
N ASP A 81 4.51 -17.54 -11.82
CA ASP A 81 4.23 -17.28 -13.25
C ASP A 81 5.45 -17.31 -14.20
N THR A 82 6.56 -17.94 -13.81
CA THR A 82 7.70 -18.19 -14.72
C THR A 82 8.16 -19.64 -14.70
N ALA A 83 7.24 -20.57 -14.89
CA ALA A 83 7.59 -21.95 -15.22
C ALA A 83 6.99 -22.36 -16.58
N LYS A 84 7.87 -22.34 -17.59
CA LYS A 84 7.77 -22.99 -18.92
C LYS A 84 6.89 -22.31 -19.98
N VAL A 85 7.54 -21.48 -20.79
CA VAL A 85 7.32 -21.48 -22.24
C VAL A 85 8.64 -21.95 -22.89
N GLN A 86 8.71 -23.23 -23.24
CA GLN A 86 9.73 -23.74 -24.14
C GLN A 86 9.28 -23.42 -25.58
N PRO A 87 10.10 -22.77 -26.43
CA PRO A 87 9.82 -22.72 -27.85
C PRO A 87 10.27 -24.06 -28.47
N SER A 88 9.32 -24.84 -28.97
CA SER A 88 9.60 -25.95 -29.89
C SER A 88 9.83 -25.36 -31.28
N LEU A 89 11.10 -25.35 -31.73
CA LEU A 89 11.43 -25.28 -33.14
C LEU A 89 11.14 -26.64 -33.78
N GLN A 90 10.25 -26.68 -34.79
CA GLN A 90 10.39 -27.51 -35.99
C GLN A 90 9.83 -26.72 -37.18
#